data_AF-A0A2T0S8K8-F1
#
_entry.id   AF-A0A2T0S8K8-F1
#
_cell.length_a   1.000
_cell.length_b   1.000
_cell.length_c   1.000
_cell.angle_alpha   90.00
_cell.angle_beta   90.00
_cell.angle_gamma   90.00
#
_symmetry.space_group_name_H-M   'P 1'
#
loop_
_entity.id
_entity.type
_entity.pdbx_description
1 polymer ?
#
loop_
_entity_poly.entity_id
_entity_poly.type
_entity_poly.pdbx_seq_one_letter_code
_entity_poly.pdbx_strand_id
1 'polypeptide(L)'
;MENRIDYHSIENQNICEKLVNRYIIGGPQTSLIEALFRLKDEGNDVDVPSFEDRYPEGFTADLSTGEWTGSYSEKEDKIIGLRLLLSDKEDELSDVQDSEDGYPDQLVVDQLQKEIDELESDIYDLEKADPKYPEVYEWWMVDSWFAEKLKAKDEVIIEAYNNTYWGRQATGQAILLDNVIGEIASDMQILAGQANSWS
;
A
#
# COMPACT_ATOMS: atom_id res chain seq x y z
N MET A 1 -17.28 19.51 -6.11
CA MET A 1 -16.59 18.91 -7.26
C MET A 1 -15.15 19.37 -7.19
N GLU A 2 -14.30 18.58 -6.52
CA GLU A 2 -12.86 18.82 -6.56
C GLU A 2 -12.39 18.63 -8.00
N ASN A 3 -11.64 19.61 -8.49
CA ASN A 3 -11.09 19.59 -9.83
C ASN A 3 -9.96 18.55 -9.84
N ARG A 4 -10.27 17.30 -10.19
CA ARG A 4 -9.29 16.22 -10.23
C ARG A 4 -8.23 16.57 -11.27
N ILE A 5 -6.97 16.70 -10.84
CA ILE A 5 -5.85 17.03 -11.73
C ILE A 5 -5.64 15.87 -12.70
N ASP A 6 -5.60 16.17 -13.99
CA ASP A 6 -5.32 15.18 -15.04
C ASP A 6 -3.81 15.07 -15.27
N TYR A 7 -3.18 14.06 -14.68
CA TYR A 7 -1.75 13.77 -14.84
C TYR A 7 -1.37 13.42 -16.29
N HIS A 8 -2.31 12.96 -17.10
CA HIS A 8 -2.06 12.49 -18.45
C HIS A 8 -2.25 13.57 -19.52
N SER A 9 -2.53 14.82 -19.13
CA SER A 9 -2.50 15.93 -20.07
C SER A 9 -1.09 16.11 -20.66
N ILE A 10 -1.00 16.55 -21.91
CA ILE A 10 0.30 16.72 -22.61
C ILE A 10 1.25 17.61 -21.80
N GLU A 11 0.73 18.68 -21.20
CA GLU A 11 1.53 19.62 -20.40
C GLU A 11 2.08 18.96 -19.13
N ASN A 12 1.25 18.20 -18.41
CA ASN A 12 1.67 17.50 -17.20
C ASN A 12 2.65 16.36 -17.50
N GLN A 13 2.44 15.61 -18.59
CA GLN A 13 3.40 14.58 -19.01
C GLN A 13 4.78 15.16 -19.31
N ASN A 14 4.87 16.35 -19.92
CA ASN A 14 6.16 17.02 -20.15
C ASN A 14 6.83 17.45 -18.83
N ILE A 15 6.06 17.79 -17.79
CA ILE A 15 6.60 18.12 -16.46
C ILE A 15 7.11 16.84 -15.78
N CYS A 16 6.30 15.77 -15.79
CA CYS A 16 6.68 14.46 -15.26
C CYS A 16 7.92 13.88 -15.98
N GLU A 17 8.04 14.07 -17.29
CA GLU A 17 9.22 13.66 -18.05
C GLU A 17 10.49 14.35 -17.53
N LYS A 18 10.43 15.65 -17.26
CA LYS A 18 11.59 16.38 -16.72
C LYS A 18 11.91 15.97 -15.28
N LEU A 19 10.90 15.66 -14.46
CA LEU A 19 11.07 15.09 -13.12
C LEU A 19 11.83 13.77 -13.20
N VAL A 20 11.37 12.85 -14.05
CA VAL A 20 12.01 11.55 -14.28
C VAL A 20 13.45 11.72 -14.77
N ASN A 21 13.67 12.54 -15.79
CA ASN A 21 15.01 12.77 -16.35
C ASN A 21 15.99 13.39 -15.35
N ARG A 22 15.48 14.08 -14.32
CA ARG A 22 16.31 14.70 -13.29
C ARG A 22 16.77 13.70 -12.23
N TYR A 23 15.90 12.75 -11.89
CA TYR A 23 16.00 11.98 -10.64
C TYR A 23 16.19 10.48 -10.85
N ILE A 24 15.96 9.96 -12.06
CA ILE A 24 16.31 8.60 -12.42
C ILE A 24 17.73 8.55 -12.97
N ILE A 25 18.59 7.82 -12.27
CA ILE A 25 20.03 7.75 -12.50
C ILE A 25 20.34 6.56 -13.40
N GLY A 26 20.03 6.70 -14.68
CA GLY A 26 20.40 5.73 -15.72
C GLY A 26 19.30 4.73 -16.07
N GLY A 27 19.71 3.62 -16.70
CA GLY A 27 18.81 2.58 -17.20
C GLY A 27 18.39 1.56 -16.13
N PRO A 28 17.52 0.60 -16.48
CA PRO A 28 17.04 -0.42 -15.55
C PRO A 28 18.21 -1.29 -15.07
N GLN A 29 18.28 -1.49 -13.77
CA GLN A 29 19.30 -2.26 -13.04
C GLN A 29 18.78 -3.63 -12.57
N THR A 30 17.64 -4.10 -13.10
CA THR A 30 16.95 -5.32 -12.65
C THR A 30 17.90 -6.52 -12.57
N SER A 31 18.66 -6.82 -13.63
CA SER A 31 19.56 -7.98 -13.62
C SER A 31 20.66 -7.92 -12.55
N LEU A 32 21.11 -6.71 -12.20
CA LEU A 32 22.11 -6.51 -11.16
C LEU A 32 21.50 -6.78 -9.77
N ILE A 33 20.37 -6.12 -9.46
CA ILE A 33 19.72 -6.26 -8.15
C ILE A 33 19.25 -7.69 -7.90
N GLU A 34 18.62 -8.33 -8.90
CA GLU A 34 18.20 -9.74 -8.80
C GLU A 34 19.38 -10.71 -8.65
N ALA A 35 20.56 -10.36 -9.16
CA ALA A 35 21.78 -11.15 -8.90
C ALA A 35 22.28 -10.95 -7.47
N LEU A 36 22.25 -9.73 -6.94
CA LEU A 36 22.63 -9.43 -5.56
C LEU A 36 21.70 -10.12 -4.55
N PHE A 37 20.39 -10.12 -4.79
CA PHE A 37 19.44 -10.86 -3.95
C PHE A 37 19.72 -12.35 -3.93
N ARG A 38 19.95 -12.97 -5.09
CA ARG A 38 20.34 -14.39 -5.14
C ARG A 38 21.59 -14.68 -4.34
N LEU A 39 22.62 -13.85 -4.45
CA LEU A 39 23.83 -14.01 -3.65
C LEU A 39 23.55 -13.89 -2.15
N LYS A 40 22.71 -12.92 -1.73
CA LYS A 40 22.30 -12.77 -0.33
C LYS A 40 21.57 -14.01 0.17
N ASP A 41 20.64 -14.53 -0.62
CA ASP A 41 19.79 -15.68 -0.29
C ASP A 41 20.60 -16.99 -0.23
N GLU A 42 21.71 -17.06 -0.98
CA GLU A 42 22.71 -18.13 -0.88
C GLU A 42 23.63 -18.01 0.37
N GLY A 43 23.45 -16.96 1.17
CA GLY A 43 24.22 -16.72 2.39
C GLY A 43 25.52 -15.94 2.18
N ASN A 44 25.72 -15.31 1.02
CA ASN A 44 26.88 -14.45 0.80
C ASN A 44 26.72 -13.10 1.50
N ASP A 45 27.83 -12.54 1.98
CA ASP A 45 27.88 -11.21 2.57
C ASP A 45 27.89 -10.14 1.47
N VAL A 46 26.70 -9.76 1.03
CA VAL A 46 26.46 -8.68 0.07
C VAL A 46 25.59 -7.59 0.69
N ASP A 47 25.88 -6.34 0.32
CA ASP A 47 25.19 -5.13 0.80
C ASP A 47 23.87 -4.92 0.07
N VAL A 48 22.89 -5.75 0.42
CA VAL A 48 21.47 -5.66 0.06
C VAL A 48 20.62 -6.14 1.25
N PRO A 49 19.38 -5.64 1.40
CA PRO A 49 18.46 -6.09 2.45
C PRO A 49 18.13 -7.58 2.33
N SER A 50 17.83 -8.22 3.47
CA SER A 50 17.27 -9.57 3.50
C SER A 50 15.87 -9.58 2.88
N PHE A 51 15.34 -10.78 2.58
CA PHE A 51 14.02 -10.89 1.97
C PHE A 51 12.93 -10.19 2.80
N GLU A 52 13.00 -10.31 4.13
CA GLU A 52 12.06 -9.67 5.06
C GLU A 52 12.18 -8.14 5.06
N ASP A 53 13.39 -7.60 4.87
CA ASP A 53 13.65 -6.15 4.89
C ASP A 53 13.45 -5.48 3.50
N ARG A 54 13.25 -6.26 2.42
CA ARG A 54 13.10 -5.74 1.04
C ARG A 54 11.75 -5.07 0.81
N TYR A 55 10.71 -5.52 1.48
CA TYR A 55 9.34 -5.21 1.14
C TYR A 55 8.61 -4.68 2.36
N PRO A 56 7.97 -3.50 2.28
CA PRO A 56 7.08 -3.07 3.35
C PRO A 56 5.98 -4.14 3.52
N GLU A 57 5.80 -4.61 4.75
CA GLU A 57 4.83 -5.65 5.11
C GLU A 57 3.40 -5.17 4.84
N GLY A 58 2.92 -5.33 3.61
CA GLY A 58 1.51 -5.21 3.27
C GLY A 58 0.79 -6.52 3.59
N PHE A 59 -0.48 -6.44 3.95
CA PHE A 59 -1.37 -7.58 4.10
C PHE A 59 -2.56 -7.39 3.18
N THR A 60 -3.17 -8.49 2.76
CA THR A 60 -4.45 -8.47 2.04
C THR A 60 -5.38 -9.48 2.66
N ALA A 61 -6.61 -9.07 2.92
CA ALA A 61 -7.66 -9.92 3.46
C ALA A 61 -8.97 -9.64 2.72
N ASP A 62 -9.70 -10.70 2.36
CA ASP A 62 -11.05 -10.59 1.81
C ASP A 62 -12.03 -10.52 2.97
N LEU A 63 -12.57 -9.33 3.22
CA LEU A 63 -13.55 -9.10 4.30
C LEU A 63 -14.97 -9.12 3.74
N SER A 64 -15.95 -9.27 4.62
CA SER A 64 -17.38 -9.15 4.34
C SER A 64 -17.74 -7.84 3.63
N THR A 65 -16.99 -6.78 3.94
CA THR A 65 -17.14 -5.43 3.36
C THR A 65 -16.35 -5.21 2.06
N GLY A 66 -15.50 -6.16 1.67
CA GLY A 66 -14.64 -6.11 0.49
C GLY A 66 -13.18 -6.43 0.80
N GLU A 67 -12.33 -6.42 -0.24
CA GLU A 67 -10.89 -6.59 -0.10
C GLU A 67 -10.30 -5.44 0.72
N TRP A 68 -9.50 -5.78 1.74
CA TRP A 68 -8.73 -4.84 2.52
C TRP A 68 -7.24 -5.05 2.29
N THR A 69 -6.52 -3.95 2.11
CA THR A 69 -5.05 -3.94 2.09
C THR A 69 -4.50 -2.92 3.07
N GLY A 70 -3.41 -3.24 3.75
CA GLY A 70 -2.75 -2.31 4.67
C GLY A 70 -1.47 -2.90 5.29
N SER A 71 -0.73 -2.07 6.01
CA SER A 71 0.48 -2.46 6.72
C SER A 71 0.19 -3.36 7.94
N TYR A 72 1.24 -3.92 8.56
CA TYR A 72 1.12 -4.65 9.83
C TYR A 72 0.43 -3.82 10.93
N SER A 73 0.84 -2.57 11.12
CA SER A 73 0.25 -1.68 12.13
C SER A 73 -1.22 -1.41 11.85
N GLU A 74 -1.57 -1.11 10.59
CA GLU A 74 -2.97 -0.88 10.20
C GLU A 74 -3.82 -2.15 10.35
N LYS A 75 -3.22 -3.33 10.15
CA LYS A 75 -3.87 -4.61 10.41
C LYS A 75 -4.20 -4.79 11.88
N GLU A 76 -3.22 -4.54 12.77
CA GLU A 76 -3.44 -4.64 14.22
C GLU A 76 -4.51 -3.66 14.69
N ASP A 77 -4.44 -2.40 14.26
CA ASP A 77 -5.43 -1.37 14.59
C ASP A 77 -6.83 -1.77 14.09
N LYS A 78 -6.91 -2.35 12.89
CA LYS A 78 -8.18 -2.82 12.32
C LYS A 78 -8.76 -4.02 13.08
N ILE A 79 -7.93 -5.00 13.45
CA ILE A 79 -8.35 -6.14 14.29
C ILE A 79 -8.87 -5.64 15.64
N ILE A 80 -8.18 -4.68 16.27
CA ILE A 80 -8.62 -4.08 17.53
C ILE A 80 -9.98 -3.42 17.35
N GLY A 81 -10.15 -2.61 16.30
CA GLY A 81 -11.42 -1.94 16.00
C GLY A 81 -12.58 -2.93 15.78
N LEU A 82 -12.35 -4.01 15.02
CA LEU A 82 -13.36 -5.03 14.78
C LEU A 82 -13.73 -5.80 16.05
N ARG A 83 -12.76 -6.10 16.92
CA ARG A 83 -13.03 -6.76 18.21
C ARG A 83 -13.84 -5.89 19.16
N LEU A 84 -13.63 -4.57 19.15
CA LEU A 84 -14.46 -3.64 19.92
C LEU A 84 -15.90 -3.63 19.41
N LEU A 85 -16.09 -3.56 18.09
CA LEU A 85 -17.41 -3.64 17.48
C LEU A 85 -18.11 -4.98 17.75
N LEU A 86 -17.36 -6.09 17.69
CA LEU A 86 -17.87 -7.41 18.02
C LEU A 86 -18.38 -7.46 19.47
N SER A 87 -17.59 -6.97 20.42
CA SER A 87 -18.00 -6.89 21.83
C SER A 87 -19.26 -6.06 22.02
N ASP A 88 -19.37 -4.89 21.37
CA ASP A 88 -20.55 -4.04 21.46
C ASP A 88 -21.80 -4.77 20.90
N LYS A 89 -21.63 -5.58 19.85
CA LYS A 89 -22.71 -6.35 19.22
C LYS A 89 -23.15 -7.56 20.04
N GLU A 90 -22.21 -8.24 20.69
CA GLU A 90 -22.49 -9.31 21.63
C GLU A 90 -23.27 -8.81 22.84
N ASP A 91 -22.90 -7.64 23.38
CA ASP A 91 -23.64 -6.99 24.47
C ASP A 91 -25.07 -6.61 24.03
N GLU A 92 -25.22 -6.00 22.84
CA GLU A 92 -26.54 -5.67 22.26
C GLU A 92 -27.42 -6.92 22.08
N LEU A 93 -26.83 -8.03 21.60
CA LEU A 93 -27.53 -9.31 21.46
C LEU A 93 -28.00 -9.86 22.81
N SER A 94 -27.14 -9.79 23.83
CA SER A 94 -27.48 -10.23 25.20
C SER A 94 -28.66 -9.42 25.75
N ASP A 95 -28.62 -8.09 25.63
CA ASP A 95 -29.69 -7.20 26.11
C ASP A 95 -31.04 -7.49 25.44
N VAL A 96 -31.03 -7.78 24.13
CA VAL A 96 -32.25 -8.15 23.40
C VAL A 96 -32.79 -9.51 23.86
N GLN A 97 -31.91 -10.49 24.06
CA GLN A 97 -32.29 -11.84 24.50
C GLN A 97 -32.84 -11.86 25.93
N ASP A 98 -32.33 -11.00 26.82
CA ASP A 98 -32.75 -10.91 28.22
C ASP A 98 -33.98 -10.00 28.44
N SER A 99 -34.65 -9.54 27.37
CA SER A 99 -35.80 -8.66 27.47
C SER A 99 -36.96 -9.25 28.31
N GLU A 100 -37.38 -8.53 29.35
CA GLU A 100 -38.41 -8.97 30.31
C GLU A 100 -39.82 -9.14 29.70
N ASP A 101 -40.05 -8.59 28.50
CA ASP A 101 -41.36 -8.60 27.81
C ASP A 101 -41.71 -9.95 27.15
N GLY A 102 -40.86 -10.96 27.29
CA GLY A 102 -41.22 -12.38 27.18
C GLY A 102 -41.08 -13.02 25.81
N TYR A 103 -40.79 -12.27 24.74
CA TYR A 103 -40.34 -12.81 23.45
C TYR A 103 -39.44 -11.79 22.75
N PRO A 104 -38.12 -12.04 22.63
CA PRO A 104 -37.24 -11.19 21.84
C PRO A 104 -37.71 -11.13 20.38
N ASP A 105 -37.53 -9.98 19.73
CA ASP A 105 -37.80 -9.86 18.30
C ASP A 105 -36.79 -10.71 17.55
N GLN A 106 -37.24 -11.88 17.08
CA GLN A 106 -36.40 -12.85 16.40
C GLN A 106 -35.72 -12.25 15.16
N LEU A 107 -36.34 -11.27 14.48
CA LEU A 107 -35.71 -10.61 13.33
C LEU A 107 -34.49 -9.78 13.76
N VAL A 108 -34.53 -9.16 14.94
CA VAL A 108 -33.41 -8.39 15.49
C VAL A 108 -32.31 -9.32 15.95
N VAL A 109 -32.66 -10.41 16.65
CA VAL A 109 -31.71 -11.45 17.08
C VAL A 109 -30.99 -12.05 15.87
N ASP A 110 -31.72 -12.44 14.83
CA ASP A 110 -31.15 -13.04 13.63
C ASP A 110 -30.21 -12.05 12.89
N GLN A 111 -30.55 -10.76 12.87
CA GLN A 111 -29.73 -9.73 12.26
C GLN A 111 -28.43 -9.50 13.05
N LEU A 112 -28.51 -9.40 14.38
CA LEU A 112 -27.34 -9.22 15.25
C LEU A 112 -26.41 -10.44 15.20
N GLN A 113 -26.97 -11.65 15.23
CA GLN A 113 -26.16 -12.86 15.10
C GLN A 113 -25.42 -12.89 13.76
N LYS A 114 -26.08 -12.50 12.68
CA LYS A 114 -25.44 -12.41 11.36
C LYS A 114 -24.29 -11.39 11.36
N GLU A 115 -24.48 -10.21 11.96
CA GLU A 115 -23.43 -9.20 12.07
C GLU A 115 -22.23 -9.69 12.89
N ILE A 116 -22.49 -10.42 13.98
CA ILE A 116 -21.46 -11.06 14.81
C ILE A 116 -20.67 -12.09 13.99
N ASP A 117 -21.36 -13.00 13.30
CA ASP A 117 -20.73 -14.04 12.47
C ASP A 117 -19.85 -13.41 11.36
N GLU A 118 -20.30 -12.32 10.75
CA GLU A 118 -19.53 -11.56 9.74
C GLU A 118 -18.28 -10.91 10.36
N LEU A 119 -18.39 -10.30 11.54
CA LEU A 119 -17.25 -9.71 12.25
C LEU A 119 -16.22 -10.76 12.70
N GLU A 120 -16.67 -11.90 13.21
CA GLU A 120 -15.80 -13.02 13.59
C GLU A 120 -15.02 -13.55 12.38
N SER A 121 -15.69 -13.70 11.23
CA SER A 121 -15.04 -14.10 9.98
C SER A 121 -13.98 -13.07 9.56
N ASP A 122 -14.32 -11.79 9.56
CA ASP A 122 -13.40 -10.72 9.15
C ASP A 122 -12.16 -10.65 10.06
N ILE A 123 -12.32 -10.85 11.37
CA ILE A 123 -11.21 -10.93 12.32
C ILE A 123 -10.33 -12.14 12.00
N TYR A 124 -10.93 -13.30 11.77
CA TYR A 124 -10.19 -14.52 11.42
C TYR A 124 -9.39 -14.35 10.14
N ASP A 125 -9.99 -13.78 9.09
CA ASP A 125 -9.34 -13.56 7.81
C ASP A 125 -8.18 -12.55 7.92
N LEU A 126 -8.31 -11.50 8.74
CA LEU A 126 -7.19 -10.58 9.04
C LEU A 126 -6.06 -11.26 9.83
N GLU A 127 -6.39 -12.09 10.82
CA GLU A 127 -5.39 -12.84 11.59
C GLU A 127 -4.62 -13.85 10.72
N LYS A 128 -5.28 -14.38 9.69
CA LYS A 128 -4.72 -15.33 8.73
C LYS A 128 -4.19 -14.70 7.45
N ALA A 129 -4.32 -13.39 7.28
CA ALA A 129 -3.84 -12.69 6.12
C ALA A 129 -2.34 -12.93 5.91
N ASP A 130 -1.99 -13.44 4.74
CA ASP A 130 -0.60 -13.59 4.33
C ASP A 130 -0.01 -12.22 3.95
N PRO A 131 1.29 -12.00 4.21
CA PRO A 131 1.97 -10.81 3.75
C PRO A 131 1.95 -10.76 2.22
N LYS A 132 1.50 -9.64 1.68
CA LYS A 132 1.56 -9.31 0.25
C LYS A 132 2.87 -8.63 -0.04
N TYR A 133 3.73 -9.34 -0.75
CA TYR A 133 4.95 -8.77 -1.30
C TYR A 133 4.60 -8.04 -2.60
N PRO A 134 4.94 -6.75 -2.73
CA PRO A 134 4.79 -6.04 -3.99
C PRO A 134 5.65 -6.73 -5.06
N GLU A 135 5.03 -7.07 -6.18
CA GLU A 135 5.74 -7.65 -7.32
C GLU A 135 6.53 -6.53 -8.02
N VAL A 136 7.85 -6.56 -7.87
CA VAL A 136 8.76 -5.63 -8.54
C VAL A 136 9.15 -6.19 -9.90
N TYR A 137 8.86 -5.45 -10.98
CA TYR A 137 9.24 -5.85 -12.33
C TYR A 137 10.56 -5.23 -12.77
N GLU A 138 10.85 -4.00 -12.33
CA GLU A 138 12.06 -3.28 -12.72
C GLU A 138 12.72 -2.57 -11.54
N TRP A 139 14.04 -2.65 -11.45
CA TRP A 139 14.82 -1.88 -10.50
C TRP A 139 15.45 -0.67 -11.18
N TRP A 140 15.21 0.53 -10.65
CA TRP A 140 15.76 1.77 -11.18
C TRP A 140 16.59 2.47 -10.12
N MET A 141 17.82 2.85 -10.46
CA MET A 141 18.61 3.69 -9.57
C MET A 141 18.01 5.10 -9.55
N VAL A 142 17.80 5.64 -8.36
CA VAL A 142 17.21 6.96 -8.15
C VAL A 142 18.08 7.78 -7.20
N ASP A 143 17.96 9.10 -7.25
CA ASP A 143 18.57 9.92 -6.21
C ASP A 143 17.83 9.77 -4.87
N SER A 144 18.53 10.12 -3.79
CA SER A 144 17.99 9.95 -2.44
C SER A 144 16.79 10.84 -2.14
N TRP A 145 16.70 12.05 -2.70
CA TRP A 145 15.53 12.91 -2.49
C TRP A 145 14.31 12.30 -3.15
N PHE A 146 14.45 11.75 -4.35
CA PHE A 146 13.35 11.12 -5.06
C PHE A 146 12.93 9.79 -4.42
N ALA A 147 13.90 9.02 -3.91
CA ALA A 147 13.62 7.82 -3.13
C ALA A 147 12.74 8.11 -1.91
N GLU A 148 12.99 9.18 -1.16
CA GLU A 148 12.15 9.58 -0.04
C GLU A 148 10.72 9.95 -0.48
N LYS A 149 10.57 10.56 -1.66
CA LYS A 149 9.25 10.87 -2.23
C LYS A 149 8.48 9.64 -2.66
N LEU A 150 9.16 8.68 -3.29
CA LEU A 150 8.59 7.39 -3.67
C LEU A 150 8.20 6.58 -2.42
N LYS A 151 9.07 6.51 -1.42
CA LYS A 151 8.81 5.83 -0.14
C LYS A 151 7.60 6.40 0.59
N ALA A 152 7.39 7.71 0.53
CA ALA A 152 6.20 8.36 1.10
C ALA A 152 4.89 8.05 0.34
N LYS A 153 4.97 7.35 -0.80
CA LYS A 153 3.86 6.84 -1.61
C LYS A 153 3.81 5.31 -1.60
N ASP A 154 4.42 4.68 -0.59
CA ASP A 154 4.48 3.24 -0.39
C ASP A 154 5.16 2.44 -1.52
N GLU A 155 5.97 3.10 -2.33
CA GLU A 155 6.79 2.44 -3.34
C GLU A 155 7.96 1.67 -2.70
N VAL A 156 8.38 0.58 -3.36
CA VAL A 156 9.47 -0.26 -2.88
C VAL A 156 10.81 0.45 -3.07
N ILE A 157 11.47 0.78 -1.97
CA ILE A 157 12.81 1.38 -1.97
C ILE A 157 13.77 0.47 -1.22
N ILE A 158 14.89 0.15 -1.87
CA ILE A 158 16.02 -0.54 -1.23
C ILE A 158 17.28 0.31 -1.32
N GLU A 159 18.20 0.09 -0.39
CA GLU A 159 19.56 0.61 -0.44
C GLU A 159 20.53 -0.55 -0.70
N ALA A 160 21.49 -0.31 -1.59
CA ALA A 160 22.55 -1.27 -1.89
C ALA A 160 23.81 -0.56 -2.35
N TYR A 161 24.95 -0.83 -1.69
CA TYR A 161 26.26 -0.26 -2.00
C TYR A 161 26.22 1.27 -2.07
N ASN A 162 25.59 1.91 -1.09
CA ASN A 162 25.37 3.37 -1.00
C ASN A 162 24.57 4.00 -2.15
N ASN A 163 23.83 3.20 -2.92
CA ASN A 163 22.87 3.69 -3.91
C ASN A 163 21.46 3.31 -3.49
N THR A 164 20.49 4.08 -3.96
CA THR A 164 19.08 3.84 -3.72
C THR A 164 18.40 3.35 -4.98
N TYR A 165 17.58 2.32 -4.85
CA TYR A 165 16.87 1.70 -5.96
C TYR A 165 15.37 1.68 -5.69
N TRP A 166 14.62 2.08 -6.70
CA TRP A 166 13.18 1.97 -6.75
C TRP A 166 12.79 0.69 -7.46
N GLY A 167 12.04 -0.14 -6.75
CA GLY A 167 11.39 -1.33 -7.27
C GLY A 167 10.05 -0.96 -7.91
N ARG A 168 10.10 -0.68 -9.20
CA ARG A 168 8.95 -0.30 -10.00
C ARG A 168 8.04 -1.49 -10.26
N GLN A 169 6.76 -1.35 -9.93
CA GLN A 169 5.72 -2.37 -10.10
C GLN A 169 4.99 -2.31 -11.45
N ALA A 170 5.62 -1.67 -12.45
CA ALA A 170 5.14 -1.61 -13.83
C ALA A 170 6.30 -1.90 -14.80
N THR A 171 5.99 -2.40 -15.99
CA THR A 171 6.99 -2.64 -17.05
C THR A 171 6.42 -2.31 -18.43
N GLY A 172 7.30 -2.05 -19.40
CA GLY A 172 6.93 -1.82 -20.81
C GLY A 172 6.39 -0.43 -21.14
N GLN A 173 5.88 0.32 -20.15
CA GLN A 173 5.46 1.72 -20.31
C GLN A 173 6.56 2.70 -19.86
N ALA A 174 6.52 3.93 -20.37
CA ALA A 174 7.44 5.00 -19.93
C ALA A 174 7.19 5.37 -18.46
N ILE A 175 8.26 5.59 -17.70
CA ILE A 175 8.18 5.86 -16.26
C ILE A 175 7.33 7.11 -15.96
N LEU A 176 7.41 8.15 -16.80
CA LEU A 176 6.63 9.39 -16.63
C LEU A 176 5.10 9.15 -16.59
N LEU A 177 4.62 8.00 -17.06
CA LEU A 177 3.21 7.62 -17.06
C LEU A 177 2.79 6.90 -15.77
N ASP A 178 3.74 6.54 -14.91
CA ASP A 178 3.42 5.91 -13.64
C ASP A 178 2.72 6.93 -12.74
N ASN A 179 1.60 6.52 -12.13
CA ASN A 179 0.74 7.40 -11.35
C ASN A 179 1.50 8.12 -10.22
N VAL A 180 2.43 7.42 -9.57
CA VAL A 180 3.26 7.97 -8.48
C VAL A 180 4.07 9.19 -8.92
N ILE A 181 4.51 9.26 -10.18
CA ILE A 181 5.25 10.42 -10.71
C ILE A 181 4.34 11.65 -10.75
N GLY A 182 3.10 11.47 -11.21
CA GLY A 182 2.08 12.52 -11.22
C GLY A 182 1.73 13.00 -9.81
N GLU A 183 1.64 12.08 -8.85
CA GLU A 183 1.39 12.41 -7.44
C GLU A 183 2.54 13.20 -6.83
N ILE A 184 3.80 12.80 -7.06
CA ILE A 184 4.97 13.55 -6.59
C ILE A 184 5.00 14.95 -7.21
N ALA A 185 4.74 15.06 -8.52
CA ALA A 185 4.65 16.37 -9.17
C ALA A 185 3.50 17.23 -8.63
N SER A 186 2.37 16.61 -8.29
CA SER A 186 1.23 17.30 -7.66
C SER A 186 1.58 17.81 -6.26
N ASP A 187 2.26 17.00 -5.45
CA ASP A 187 2.72 17.38 -4.10
C ASP A 187 3.74 18.53 -4.14
N MET A 188 4.58 18.54 -5.16
CA MET A 188 5.51 19.64 -5.45
C MET A 188 4.80 20.90 -5.97
N GLN A 189 3.51 20.81 -6.29
CA GLN A 189 2.69 21.86 -6.88
C GLN A 189 3.25 22.38 -8.21
N ILE A 190 3.86 21.51 -9.03
CA ILE A 190 4.51 21.88 -10.30
C ILE A 190 3.69 21.54 -11.55
N LEU A 191 2.54 20.87 -11.40
CA LEU A 191 1.65 20.56 -12.52
C LEU A 191 0.98 21.81 -13.07
N ALA A 192 0.46 21.72 -14.29
CA ALA A 192 -0.22 22.81 -14.97
C ALA A 192 -1.32 23.43 -14.10
N GLY A 193 -1.25 24.74 -13.90
CA GLY A 193 -2.19 25.49 -13.06
C GLY A 193 -1.91 25.46 -11.56
N GLN A 194 -0.83 24.80 -11.12
CA GLN A 194 -0.39 24.83 -9.72
C GLN A 194 0.60 25.99 -9.45
N ALA A 195 0.99 26.14 -8.17
CA ALA A 195 1.68 27.32 -7.66
C ALA A 195 3.14 27.45 -8.11
N ASN A 196 3.80 26.33 -8.39
CA ASN A 196 5.21 26.28 -8.76
C ASN A 196 5.36 25.92 -10.24
N SER A 197 6.53 26.25 -10.81
CA SER A 197 6.90 25.82 -12.15
C SER A 197 8.21 25.04 -12.12
N TRP A 198 8.34 24.08 -13.02
CA TRP A 198 9.57 23.31 -13.24
C TRP A 198 10.65 24.10 -14.02
N SER A 199 10.37 25.35 -14.40
CA SER A 199 11.23 26.20 -15.24
C SER A 199 12.59 26.49 -14.64
#